data_AF-A0A7J6YFZ7-F1
#
_entry.id   AF-A0A7J6YFZ7-F1
#
_cell.length_a   1.000
_cell.length_b   1.000
_cell.length_c   1.000
_cell.angle_alpha   90.00
_cell.angle_beta   90.00
_cell.angle_gamma   90.00
#
_symmetry.space_group_name_H-M   'P 1'
#
loop_
_entity.id
_entity.type
_entity.pdbx_description
1 polymer ?
#
loop_
_entity_poly.entity_id
_entity_poly.type
_entity_poly.pdbx_seq_one_letter_code
_entity_poly.pdbx_strand_id
1 'polypeptide(L)'
;MFPEDVVVFRCGTCNEDAACYMPGTESVDRGSCSCSCRDGWHGASCLPFEVPDTVVPPVAERAVDGDTSCVVNQTLTSLALNMWKTHHCYVGVTFSGVGAALTFFLNSMPLHLPINITLTGCTFRDGPALQFVGGAEAAESSGVLIRVSQTVMRSSVVLFRRALPQHCDIAVTEVDAVQSTEVQLPHIMSNMLSVVLLQTVVLGASSLLVSKVRARATKYDAFGLYSTGTLKLVEGSSLYTQYCSFDGYMHLLYMYRLSVSDHSVFASLNNTMSSGTSLLCQQQEFSVSEHSVLRVVGNSGTVSNAIYSLSFFTVRHSSWLDWRDNDVGVGAMFNYSIITTVNIDGSSVVTLTGWKMGSTGLSVSLLSLVDAGYRFVAGCLTVAGRKVTTAAELELHGITDVTTVAACGECTKYGDRFAPLTTAVSDCKCRCAAGGHGDVCVPAPVPAGPPPPPPLPPVPPTPPPPPVGECISDMVYPEVAQAVGGGLSWLCYRNVTFSGGGMCLTVLIGAMTGDVVNVTFDGCTWRDGAVLLLLGNAYAAVGSLNIVVTGNTFRDALLSPEGDFPPHTNITISGNRFTVTRLIPRQGLDLDSPSCVAMNGMVISNDSAVVLSGNVF
;
A
#
# COMPACT_ATOMS: atom_id res chain seq x y z
N MET A 1 39.56 -21.49 32.79
CA MET A 1 38.84 -22.50 33.59
C MET A 1 37.80 -21.77 34.40
N PHE A 2 36.54 -21.84 33.97
CA PHE A 2 35.41 -21.52 34.85
C PHE A 2 34.96 -22.84 35.49
N PRO A 3 34.55 -22.85 36.77
CA PRO A 3 34.21 -24.09 37.47
C PRO A 3 33.02 -24.80 36.81
N GLU A 4 33.07 -26.13 36.78
CA GLU A 4 32.16 -27.04 36.05
C GLU A 4 30.74 -27.13 36.61
N ASP A 5 30.44 -26.51 37.76
CA ASP A 5 29.15 -26.65 38.42
C ASP A 5 28.35 -25.34 38.36
N VAL A 6 27.34 -25.31 37.47
CA VAL A 6 26.27 -24.30 37.50
C VAL A 6 25.16 -24.81 38.41
N VAL A 7 24.92 -24.11 39.52
CA VAL A 7 23.78 -24.40 40.40
C VAL A 7 22.50 -23.88 39.74
N VAL A 8 21.61 -24.77 39.33
CA VAL A 8 20.32 -24.45 38.70
C VAL A 8 19.26 -24.23 39.79
N PHE A 9 18.60 -23.07 39.78
CA PHE A 9 17.58 -22.71 40.77
C PHE A 9 16.15 -22.98 40.28
N ARG A 10 15.29 -23.49 41.16
CA ARG A 10 13.85 -23.64 40.93
C ARG A 10 13.11 -22.45 41.56
N CYS A 11 12.11 -21.91 40.86
CA CYS A 11 11.28 -20.83 41.37
C CYS A 11 10.56 -21.28 42.67
N GLY A 12 10.62 -20.46 43.72
CA GLY A 12 9.86 -20.65 44.97
C GLY A 12 10.66 -21.12 46.20
N THR A 13 11.97 -21.34 46.10
CA THR A 13 12.83 -21.63 47.27
C THR A 13 13.71 -20.44 47.63
N CYS A 14 13.66 -20.01 48.90
CA CYS A 14 14.50 -18.93 49.40
C CYS A 14 15.98 -19.33 49.45
N ASN A 15 16.84 -18.54 48.81
CA ASN A 15 18.30 -18.70 48.89
C ASN A 15 18.91 -17.43 49.51
N GLU A 16 19.64 -17.62 50.62
CA GLU A 16 20.20 -16.55 51.44
C GLU A 16 21.20 -15.68 50.66
N ASP A 17 22.01 -16.29 49.79
CA ASP A 17 23.03 -15.60 48.99
C ASP A 17 22.43 -14.75 47.85
N ALA A 18 21.17 -15.04 47.47
CA ALA A 18 20.45 -14.34 46.40
C ALA A 18 19.48 -13.28 46.94
N ALA A 19 18.94 -13.47 48.14
CA ALA A 19 18.01 -12.54 48.76
C ALA A 19 18.71 -11.43 49.56
N CYS A 20 19.87 -11.75 50.15
CA CYS A 20 20.54 -10.91 51.13
C CYS A 20 21.97 -10.62 50.73
N TYR A 21 22.42 -9.38 50.91
CA TYR A 21 23.83 -9.05 50.80
C TYR A 21 24.55 -9.53 52.05
N MET A 22 25.10 -10.75 51.97
CA MET A 22 25.68 -11.47 53.12
C MET A 22 26.68 -10.66 53.97
N PRO A 23 27.55 -9.79 53.40
CA PRO A 23 28.45 -8.96 54.21
C PRO A 23 27.75 -7.98 55.17
N GLY A 24 26.55 -7.50 54.80
CA GLY A 24 25.73 -6.61 55.61
C GLY A 24 24.63 -7.31 56.41
N THR A 25 24.48 -8.62 56.23
CA THR A 25 23.39 -9.41 56.80
C THR A 25 23.79 -10.01 58.15
N GLU A 26 22.90 -9.88 59.13
CA GLU A 26 23.05 -10.45 60.46
C GLU A 26 22.37 -11.83 60.56
N SER A 27 21.18 -11.97 59.98
CA SER A 27 20.47 -13.25 59.87
C SER A 27 19.46 -13.26 58.72
N VAL A 28 19.08 -14.45 58.23
CA VAL A 28 18.08 -14.62 57.15
C VAL A 28 16.96 -15.53 57.63
N ASP A 29 15.71 -15.09 57.44
CA ASP A 29 14.55 -15.95 57.63
C ASP A 29 14.27 -16.74 56.34
N ARG A 30 14.60 -18.03 56.35
CA ARG A 30 14.41 -18.93 55.20
C ARG A 30 12.95 -19.19 54.84
N GLY A 31 12.00 -18.92 55.74
CA GLY A 31 10.57 -19.13 55.50
C GLY A 31 9.93 -17.99 54.69
N SER A 32 10.33 -16.75 54.97
CA SER A 32 9.80 -15.54 54.32
C SER A 32 10.77 -14.88 53.34
N CYS A 33 12.01 -15.35 53.30
CA CYS A 33 13.10 -14.80 52.50
C CYS A 33 13.46 -13.34 52.81
N SER A 34 13.36 -12.96 54.09
CA SER A 34 13.70 -11.64 54.58
C SER A 34 15.07 -11.61 55.28
N CYS A 35 15.81 -10.53 55.07
CA CYS A 35 17.15 -10.31 55.63
C CYS A 35 17.07 -9.36 56.82
N SER A 36 17.76 -9.69 57.93
CA SER A 36 17.99 -8.76 59.04
C SER A 36 19.38 -8.17 58.90
N CYS A 37 19.49 -6.84 58.97
CA CYS A 37 20.70 -6.11 58.59
C CYS A 37 21.50 -5.65 59.79
N ARG A 38 22.84 -5.66 59.66
CA ARG A 38 23.75 -5.11 60.67
C ARG A 38 23.64 -3.58 60.71
N ASP A 39 24.01 -2.99 61.84
CA ASP A 39 24.01 -1.53 62.01
C ASP A 39 24.82 -0.82 60.90
N GLY A 40 24.18 0.18 60.26
CA GLY A 40 24.74 0.92 59.11
C GLY A 40 24.40 0.33 57.73
N TRP A 41 23.59 -0.73 57.67
CA TRP A 41 23.09 -1.33 56.43
C TRP A 41 21.56 -1.21 56.36
N HIS A 42 21.03 -1.00 55.16
CA HIS A 42 19.69 -0.49 54.93
C HIS A 42 18.89 -1.34 53.92
N GLY A 43 17.56 -1.34 54.08
CA GLY A 43 16.61 -1.98 53.17
C GLY A 43 16.49 -3.50 53.31
N ALA A 44 15.54 -4.10 52.58
CA ALA A 44 15.17 -5.51 52.69
C ALA A 44 16.28 -6.51 52.34
N SER A 45 17.36 -6.06 51.69
CA SER A 45 18.51 -6.88 51.28
C SER A 45 19.82 -6.48 51.96
N CYS A 46 19.79 -5.61 52.97
CA CYS A 46 20.94 -5.19 53.78
C CYS A 46 22.10 -4.59 52.97
N LEU A 47 21.80 -3.50 52.26
CA LEU A 47 22.75 -2.79 51.40
C LEU A 47 23.46 -1.65 52.16
N PRO A 48 24.66 -1.22 51.72
CA PRO A 48 25.47 -0.26 52.48
C PRO A 48 24.98 1.20 52.40
N PHE A 49 23.86 1.46 51.73
CA PHE A 49 23.25 2.79 51.61
C PHE A 49 21.72 2.68 51.52
N GLU A 50 21.04 3.73 51.97
CA GLU A 50 19.58 3.83 51.97
C GLU A 50 19.03 3.99 50.54
N VAL A 51 18.04 3.17 50.18
CA VAL A 51 17.33 3.22 48.89
C VAL A 51 15.91 3.71 49.15
N PRO A 52 15.37 4.71 48.42
CA PRO A 52 14.01 5.20 48.67
C PRO A 52 12.95 4.19 48.23
N ASP A 53 12.12 3.74 49.16
CA ASP A 53 10.93 2.94 48.88
C ASP A 53 9.76 3.85 48.48
N THR A 54 9.28 3.73 47.24
CA THR A 54 7.91 4.11 46.90
C THR A 54 7.44 3.35 45.67
N VAL A 55 6.73 2.25 45.91
CA VAL A 55 5.92 1.57 44.90
C VAL A 55 4.46 1.66 45.35
N VAL A 56 3.63 2.35 44.56
CA VAL A 56 2.19 2.17 44.55
C VAL A 56 1.82 1.66 43.15
N PRO A 57 1.09 0.53 43.02
CA PRO A 57 0.76 -0.03 41.71
C PRO A 57 -0.33 0.79 40.99
N PRO A 58 -0.33 0.84 39.64
CA PRO A 58 -1.39 1.50 38.89
C PRO A 58 -2.67 0.66 38.84
N VAL A 59 -3.78 1.39 38.80
CA VAL A 59 -5.14 0.92 38.52
C VAL A 59 -5.26 0.52 37.04
N ALA A 60 -6.06 -0.52 36.76
CA ALA A 60 -6.28 -1.07 35.43
C ALA A 60 -7.04 -0.14 34.47
N GLU A 61 -6.62 -0.23 33.20
CA GLU A 61 -7.34 -0.05 31.94
C GLU A 61 -8.45 1.00 31.82
N ARG A 62 -8.15 2.02 30.99
CA ARG A 62 -9.05 2.43 29.92
C ARG A 62 -8.26 2.52 28.62
N ALA A 63 -8.64 1.68 27.65
CA ALA A 63 -8.30 1.89 26.26
C ALA A 63 -8.97 3.20 25.80
N VAL A 64 -8.17 4.15 25.35
CA VAL A 64 -8.63 5.27 24.53
C VAL A 64 -8.03 5.04 23.15
N ASP A 65 -8.86 4.48 22.26
CA ASP A 65 -8.71 4.64 20.82
C ASP A 65 -8.53 6.11 20.49
N GLY A 66 -7.47 6.47 19.75
CA GLY A 66 -7.24 7.87 19.42
C GLY A 66 -6.13 8.18 18.43
N ASP A 67 -5.65 7.23 17.62
CA ASP A 67 -4.59 7.52 16.63
C ASP A 67 -5.16 7.58 15.19
N THR A 68 -6.13 8.49 15.00
CA THR A 68 -6.76 8.81 13.70
C THR A 68 -6.06 9.97 12.97
N SER A 69 -4.87 10.39 13.40
CA SER A 69 -4.20 11.53 12.78
C SER A 69 -3.66 11.16 11.40
N CYS A 70 -4.10 11.88 10.37
CA CYS A 70 -3.55 11.80 9.02
C CYS A 70 -2.14 12.39 8.97
N VAL A 71 -1.28 11.85 8.11
CA VAL A 71 -0.05 12.52 7.70
C VAL A 71 -0.43 13.60 6.69
N VAL A 72 -0.13 14.86 6.99
CA VAL A 72 -0.60 16.01 6.19
C VAL A 72 0.57 16.86 5.68
N ASN A 73 0.60 17.14 4.38
CA ASN A 73 1.50 18.11 3.73
C ASN A 73 3.00 17.92 4.00
N GLN A 74 3.44 16.67 4.18
CA GLN A 74 4.85 16.35 4.38
C GLN A 74 5.51 15.86 3.08
N THR A 75 6.83 15.94 3.01
CA THR A 75 7.63 15.28 1.97
C THR A 75 8.32 14.07 2.58
N LEU A 76 8.04 12.87 2.07
CA LEU A 76 8.56 11.60 2.56
C LEU A 76 9.43 10.93 1.48
N THR A 77 10.62 10.51 1.88
CA THR A 77 11.54 9.76 1.01
C THR A 77 11.53 8.26 1.28
N SER A 78 11.16 7.85 2.49
CA SER A 78 10.85 6.47 2.85
C SER A 78 9.83 6.46 3.99
N LEU A 79 9.00 5.43 4.06
CA LEU A 79 8.04 5.26 5.13
C LEU A 79 7.98 3.78 5.54
N ALA A 80 8.36 3.49 6.78
CA ALA A 80 8.04 2.23 7.42
C ALA A 80 6.59 2.31 7.92
N LEU A 81 5.73 1.45 7.38
CA LEU A 81 4.32 1.39 7.76
C LEU A 81 4.13 0.39 8.89
N ASN A 82 3.47 0.79 9.98
CA ASN A 82 3.02 -0.16 10.99
C ASN A 82 1.79 -0.92 10.48
N MET A 83 1.97 -2.19 10.11
CA MET A 83 0.89 -3.03 9.59
C MET A 83 -0.16 -3.40 10.64
N TRP A 84 0.11 -3.23 11.95
CA TRP A 84 -0.88 -3.47 12.99
C TRP A 84 -1.94 -2.37 13.08
N LYS A 85 -1.73 -1.22 12.42
CA LYS A 85 -2.74 -0.17 12.36
C LYS A 85 -3.85 -0.54 11.38
N THR A 86 -5.08 -0.29 11.81
CA THR A 86 -6.28 -0.44 10.96
C THR A 86 -6.53 0.80 10.12
N HIS A 87 -6.02 1.97 10.51
CA HIS A 87 -6.23 3.23 9.81
C HIS A 87 -4.92 3.86 9.34
N HIS A 88 -4.84 4.15 8.04
CA HIS A 88 -3.76 4.87 7.39
C HIS A 88 -4.34 6.02 6.57
N CYS A 89 -3.88 7.25 6.80
CA CYS A 89 -4.38 8.42 6.11
C CYS A 89 -3.25 9.36 5.71
N TYR A 90 -3.23 9.76 4.43
CA TYR A 90 -2.26 10.67 3.84
C TYR A 90 -2.97 11.76 3.04
N VAL A 91 -2.72 13.02 3.37
CA VAL A 91 -3.35 14.19 2.74
C VAL A 91 -2.28 15.16 2.27
N GLY A 92 -2.20 15.43 0.96
CA GLY A 92 -1.24 16.41 0.41
C GLY A 92 0.23 16.00 0.55
N VAL A 93 0.51 14.72 0.82
CA VAL A 93 1.88 14.23 1.06
C VAL A 93 2.62 14.06 -0.27
N THR A 94 3.88 14.49 -0.32
CA THR A 94 4.79 14.28 -1.45
C THR A 94 5.73 13.12 -1.15
N PHE A 95 5.66 12.06 -1.96
CA PHE A 95 6.60 10.95 -1.94
C PHE A 95 7.65 11.18 -3.03
N SER A 96 8.93 11.26 -2.65
CA SER A 96 10.03 11.55 -3.57
C SER A 96 11.22 10.63 -3.32
N GLY A 97 11.81 10.08 -4.38
CA GLY A 97 13.04 9.28 -4.28
C GLY A 97 13.02 8.04 -5.17
N VAL A 98 14.12 7.81 -5.87
CA VAL A 98 14.29 6.67 -6.78
C VAL A 98 14.28 5.38 -5.97
N GLY A 99 13.30 4.50 -6.23
CA GLY A 99 13.14 3.22 -5.54
C GLY A 99 12.35 3.28 -4.22
N ALA A 100 11.87 4.46 -3.80
CA ALA A 100 11.00 4.56 -2.64
C ALA A 100 9.66 3.87 -2.92
N ALA A 101 9.20 2.98 -2.05
CA ALA A 101 7.93 2.29 -2.22
C ALA A 101 7.07 2.45 -0.97
N LEU A 102 5.86 2.97 -1.14
CA LEU A 102 4.86 2.96 -0.09
C LEU A 102 4.09 1.65 -0.21
N THR A 103 4.46 0.65 0.61
CA THR A 103 3.97 -0.73 0.45
C THR A 103 3.11 -1.18 1.62
N PHE A 104 1.85 -1.48 1.34
CA PHE A 104 0.92 -2.08 2.30
C PHE A 104 0.87 -3.60 2.10
N PHE A 105 1.38 -4.36 3.06
CA PHE A 105 1.24 -5.82 3.10
C PHE A 105 -0.08 -6.18 3.80
N LEU A 106 -1.15 -6.30 3.01
CA LEU A 106 -2.51 -6.44 3.54
C LEU A 106 -2.68 -7.67 4.43
N ASN A 107 -2.01 -8.78 4.10
CA ASN A 107 -2.05 -10.01 4.90
C ASN A 107 -1.28 -9.91 6.23
N SER A 108 -0.50 -8.86 6.42
CA SER A 108 0.18 -8.57 7.70
C SER A 108 -0.64 -7.61 8.57
N MET A 109 -1.79 -7.14 8.08
CA MET A 109 -2.70 -6.28 8.83
C MET A 109 -3.69 -7.10 9.67
N PRO A 110 -4.29 -6.53 10.73
CA PRO A 110 -5.27 -7.23 11.57
C PRO A 110 -6.60 -7.35 10.82
N LEU A 111 -6.69 -8.27 9.85
CA LEU A 111 -7.85 -8.44 8.95
C LEU A 111 -9.17 -8.80 9.66
N HIS A 112 -9.12 -9.21 10.93
CA HIS A 112 -10.29 -9.39 11.79
C HIS A 112 -10.92 -8.05 12.24
N LEU A 113 -10.32 -6.92 11.88
CA LEU A 113 -10.83 -5.56 12.05
C LEU A 113 -10.95 -4.88 10.69
N PRO A 114 -11.88 -3.93 10.51
CA PRO A 114 -11.95 -3.12 9.30
C PRO A 114 -10.68 -2.31 9.07
N ILE A 115 -10.08 -2.44 7.89
CA ILE A 115 -8.89 -1.70 7.48
C ILE A 115 -9.31 -0.52 6.60
N ASN A 116 -8.71 0.65 6.79
CA ASN A 116 -8.99 1.85 6.02
C ASN A 116 -7.69 2.59 5.66
N ILE A 117 -7.38 2.64 4.37
CA ILE A 117 -6.19 3.26 3.79
C ILE A 117 -6.63 4.37 2.82
N THR A 118 -6.28 5.62 3.11
CA THR A 118 -6.66 6.78 2.31
C THR A 118 -5.45 7.61 1.89
N LEU A 119 -5.39 7.96 0.62
CA LEU A 119 -4.43 8.87 0.02
C LEU A 119 -5.20 9.91 -0.80
N THR A 120 -5.13 11.18 -0.39
CA THR A 120 -5.88 12.26 -1.02
C THR A 120 -4.96 13.44 -1.31
N GLY A 121 -4.89 13.91 -2.55
CA GLY A 121 -4.03 15.04 -2.91
C GLY A 121 -2.53 14.73 -2.87
N CYS A 122 -2.16 13.46 -2.79
CA CYS A 122 -0.75 13.06 -2.68
C CYS A 122 -0.01 13.19 -4.02
N THR A 123 1.30 13.39 -3.95
CA THR A 123 2.16 13.54 -5.13
C THR A 123 3.30 12.53 -5.08
N PHE A 124 3.47 11.73 -6.12
CA PHE A 124 4.56 10.77 -6.27
C PHE A 124 5.49 11.27 -7.37
N ARG A 125 6.77 11.50 -7.05
CA ARG A 125 7.77 12.01 -7.99
C ARG A 125 9.04 11.18 -7.97
N ASP A 126 9.63 11.01 -9.15
CA ASP A 126 10.96 10.45 -9.37
C ASP A 126 11.07 8.94 -9.06
N GLY A 127 10.09 8.14 -9.49
CA GLY A 127 10.17 6.67 -9.42
C GLY A 127 9.43 5.92 -8.30
N PRO A 128 8.76 6.53 -7.30
CA PRO A 128 8.16 5.75 -6.23
C PRO A 128 6.92 4.98 -6.66
N ALA A 129 6.72 3.82 -6.06
CA ALA A 129 5.54 2.96 -6.29
C ALA A 129 4.65 2.93 -5.05
N LEU A 130 3.34 3.11 -5.25
CA LEU A 130 2.33 2.83 -4.23
C LEU A 130 1.89 1.37 -4.40
N GLN A 131 2.22 0.51 -3.45
CA GLN A 131 2.02 -0.94 -3.57
C GLN A 131 1.03 -1.46 -2.53
N PHE A 132 0.13 -2.32 -2.97
CA PHE A 132 -0.78 -3.11 -2.13
C PHE A 132 -0.53 -4.58 -2.43
N VAL A 133 -0.03 -5.31 -1.44
CA VAL A 133 0.46 -6.68 -1.60
C VAL A 133 -0.37 -7.62 -0.75
N GLY A 134 -1.03 -8.56 -1.42
CA GLY A 134 -1.79 -9.64 -0.81
C GLY A 134 -0.99 -10.92 -0.57
N GLY A 135 -1.68 -11.97 -0.15
CA GLY A 135 -1.13 -13.27 0.20
C GLY A 135 -1.08 -14.25 -0.96
N ALA A 136 -0.71 -15.50 -0.67
CA ALA A 136 -0.80 -16.58 -1.66
C ALA A 136 -2.26 -16.84 -2.08
N GLU A 137 -3.19 -16.70 -1.13
CA GLU A 137 -4.63 -16.85 -1.31
C GLU A 137 -5.37 -15.66 -0.67
N ALA A 138 -6.62 -15.46 -1.05
CA ALA A 138 -7.46 -14.40 -0.50
C ALA A 138 -7.83 -14.74 0.95
N ALA A 139 -7.31 -13.97 1.90
CA ALA A 139 -7.61 -14.16 3.31
C ALA A 139 -8.99 -13.58 3.66
N GLU A 140 -9.71 -14.21 4.58
CA GLU A 140 -10.94 -13.66 5.15
C GLU A 140 -10.65 -12.34 5.85
N SER A 141 -11.56 -11.36 5.72
CA SER A 141 -11.40 -10.04 6.31
C SER A 141 -12.73 -9.41 6.71
N SER A 142 -12.72 -8.58 7.75
CA SER A 142 -13.83 -7.69 8.13
C SER A 142 -14.03 -6.50 7.18
N GLY A 143 -13.20 -6.39 6.13
CA GLY A 143 -13.29 -5.39 5.07
C GLY A 143 -12.04 -4.53 4.98
N VAL A 144 -11.61 -4.23 3.76
CA VAL A 144 -10.43 -3.39 3.49
C VAL A 144 -10.82 -2.26 2.55
N LEU A 145 -10.88 -1.04 3.06
CA LEU A 145 -11.16 0.16 2.28
C LEU A 145 -9.85 0.80 1.81
N ILE A 146 -9.67 0.93 0.50
CA ILE A 146 -8.53 1.64 -0.10
C ILE A 146 -9.08 2.76 -0.99
N ARG A 147 -8.66 4.00 -0.71
CA ARG A 147 -9.01 5.19 -1.51
C ARG A 147 -7.75 5.94 -1.90
N VAL A 148 -7.48 6.01 -3.20
CA VAL A 148 -6.43 6.84 -3.80
C VAL A 148 -7.14 7.86 -4.67
N SER A 149 -7.06 9.13 -4.30
CA SER A 149 -7.78 10.21 -4.97
C SER A 149 -6.92 11.46 -5.16
N GLN A 150 -7.23 12.24 -6.21
CA GLN A 150 -6.60 13.53 -6.49
C GLN A 150 -5.06 13.45 -6.51
N THR A 151 -4.52 12.34 -7.00
CA THR A 151 -3.09 12.02 -6.89
C THR A 151 -2.34 12.44 -8.14
N VAL A 152 -1.17 13.04 -7.97
CA VAL A 152 -0.24 13.33 -9.07
C VAL A 152 0.85 12.28 -9.11
N MET A 153 1.07 11.65 -10.26
CA MET A 153 2.10 10.63 -10.44
C MET A 153 3.09 11.04 -11.54
N ARG A 154 4.39 11.10 -11.21
CA ARG A 154 5.46 11.42 -12.15
C ARG A 154 6.45 10.26 -12.17
N SER A 155 6.40 9.46 -13.23
CA SER A 155 7.13 8.19 -13.36
C SER A 155 6.91 7.31 -12.12
N SER A 156 5.65 7.08 -11.78
CA SER A 156 5.21 6.35 -10.59
C SER A 156 4.01 5.47 -10.95
N VAL A 157 3.73 4.46 -10.11
CA VAL A 157 2.70 3.45 -10.39
C VAL A 157 1.92 3.08 -9.14
N VAL A 158 0.62 2.82 -9.28
CA VAL A 158 -0.17 2.09 -8.28
C VAL A 158 -0.11 0.60 -8.61
N LEU A 159 0.45 -0.20 -7.72
CA LEU A 159 0.63 -1.65 -7.90
C LEU A 159 -0.30 -2.42 -6.96
N PHE A 160 -1.06 -3.36 -7.50
CA PHE A 160 -1.70 -4.43 -6.75
C PHE A 160 -1.03 -5.76 -7.10
N ARG A 161 -0.68 -6.55 -6.09
CA ARG A 161 0.07 -7.79 -6.29
C ARG A 161 -0.51 -8.93 -5.46
N ARG A 162 -0.62 -10.12 -6.07
CA ARG A 162 -1.13 -11.36 -5.45
C ARG A 162 -2.61 -11.29 -5.05
N ALA A 163 -3.10 -12.30 -4.33
CA ALA A 163 -4.49 -12.40 -3.90
C ALA A 163 -4.77 -11.41 -2.77
N LEU A 164 -5.64 -10.43 -3.02
CA LEU A 164 -6.03 -9.45 -2.00
C LEU A 164 -6.98 -10.13 -1.00
N PRO A 165 -7.05 -9.67 0.27
CA PRO A 165 -8.07 -10.14 1.22
C PRO A 165 -9.48 -10.00 0.65
N GLN A 166 -10.40 -10.84 1.12
CA GLN A 166 -11.82 -10.72 0.75
C GLN A 166 -12.39 -9.38 1.23
N HIS A 167 -13.49 -8.95 0.62
CA HIS A 167 -14.19 -7.72 1.00
C HIS A 167 -13.33 -6.45 0.91
N CYS A 168 -12.41 -6.39 -0.07
CA CYS A 168 -11.74 -5.16 -0.42
C CYS A 168 -12.66 -4.22 -1.22
N ASP A 169 -12.73 -2.96 -0.83
CA ASP A 169 -13.34 -1.87 -1.62
C ASP A 169 -12.26 -0.86 -1.98
N ILE A 170 -11.87 -0.85 -3.26
CA ILE A 170 -10.70 -0.14 -3.76
C ILE A 170 -11.13 0.87 -4.82
N ALA A 171 -10.76 2.14 -4.65
CA ALA A 171 -10.96 3.17 -5.66
C ALA A 171 -9.67 3.96 -5.90
N VAL A 172 -9.18 3.93 -7.14
CA VAL A 172 -8.10 4.76 -7.67
C VAL A 172 -8.71 5.76 -8.63
N THR A 173 -8.85 7.00 -8.18
CA THR A 173 -9.64 8.03 -8.86
C THR A 173 -8.89 9.34 -9.01
N GLU A 174 -9.21 10.11 -10.05
CA GLU A 174 -8.71 11.49 -10.23
C GLU A 174 -7.17 11.56 -10.18
N VAL A 175 -6.51 10.64 -10.90
CA VAL A 175 -5.05 10.57 -11.01
C VAL A 175 -4.57 11.36 -12.23
N ASP A 176 -3.64 12.29 -12.04
CA ASP A 176 -2.88 12.95 -13.13
C ASP A 176 -1.48 12.34 -13.21
N ALA A 177 -1.26 11.52 -14.24
CA ALA A 177 -0.02 10.75 -14.42
C ALA A 177 0.80 11.27 -15.61
N VAL A 178 2.10 11.40 -15.42
CA VAL A 178 3.07 11.59 -16.51
C VAL A 178 4.17 10.56 -16.38
N GLN A 179 4.35 9.75 -17.42
CA GLN A 179 5.36 8.68 -17.50
C GLN A 179 6.47 9.13 -18.46
N SER A 180 7.67 9.39 -17.92
CA SER A 180 8.85 9.75 -18.72
C SER A 180 10.00 8.75 -18.59
N THR A 181 10.06 8.03 -17.48
CA THR A 181 11.14 7.09 -17.14
C THR A 181 10.55 5.81 -16.58
N GLU A 182 11.20 4.68 -16.89
CA GLU A 182 10.81 3.36 -16.40
C GLU A 182 10.82 3.30 -14.87
N VAL A 183 9.77 2.71 -14.29
CA VAL A 183 9.72 2.41 -12.86
C VAL A 183 10.38 1.05 -12.64
N GLN A 184 11.52 1.02 -11.93
CA GLN A 184 12.16 -0.23 -11.56
C GLN A 184 11.39 -0.89 -10.42
N LEU A 185 10.64 -1.94 -10.74
CA LEU A 185 10.01 -2.81 -9.75
C LEU A 185 10.85 -4.08 -9.58
N PRO A 186 11.30 -4.43 -8.36
CA PRO A 186 12.01 -5.68 -8.14
C PRO A 186 11.13 -6.85 -8.60
N HIS A 187 11.69 -7.72 -9.45
CA HIS A 187 11.06 -8.94 -10.01
C HIS A 187 10.18 -8.79 -11.26
N ILE A 188 10.22 -7.66 -11.99
CA ILE A 188 9.62 -7.60 -13.33
C ILE A 188 10.74 -7.69 -14.37
N MET A 189 10.70 -8.72 -15.23
CA MET A 189 11.67 -8.90 -16.32
C MET A 189 11.51 -7.87 -17.47
N SER A 190 10.48 -7.04 -17.43
CA SER A 190 10.21 -5.99 -18.39
C SER A 190 9.83 -4.70 -17.66
N ASN A 191 10.77 -3.77 -17.60
CA ASN A 191 10.49 -2.41 -17.14
C ASN A 191 9.46 -1.78 -18.10
N MET A 192 8.22 -1.60 -17.66
CA MET A 192 7.16 -1.03 -18.51
C MET A 192 6.42 0.08 -17.76
N LEU A 193 6.07 1.14 -18.49
CA LEU A 193 5.40 2.33 -17.98
C LEU A 193 3.90 2.05 -17.82
N SER A 194 3.36 2.12 -16.59
CA SER A 194 1.92 2.00 -16.35
C SER A 194 1.43 2.91 -15.24
N VAL A 195 0.17 3.35 -15.30
CA VAL A 195 -0.46 4.09 -14.20
C VAL A 195 -0.89 3.13 -13.09
N VAL A 196 -1.53 2.03 -13.48
CA VAL A 196 -1.98 0.98 -12.57
C VAL A 196 -1.45 -0.35 -13.07
N LEU A 197 -0.76 -1.08 -12.19
CA LEU A 197 -0.20 -2.38 -12.47
C LEU A 197 -0.86 -3.42 -11.57
N LEU A 198 -1.31 -4.51 -12.16
CA LEU A 198 -1.83 -5.70 -11.49
C LEU A 198 -0.82 -6.83 -11.73
N GLN A 199 -0.32 -7.45 -10.68
CA GLN A 199 0.66 -8.55 -10.77
C GLN A 199 0.12 -9.82 -10.13
N THR A 200 -0.38 -10.72 -10.98
CA THR A 200 -1.00 -11.99 -10.59
C THR A 200 -2.06 -11.79 -9.49
N VAL A 201 -3.07 -10.98 -9.78
CA VAL A 201 -4.07 -10.54 -8.79
C VAL A 201 -5.29 -11.46 -8.76
N VAL A 202 -5.75 -11.77 -7.56
CA VAL A 202 -7.05 -12.42 -7.32
C VAL A 202 -7.90 -11.47 -6.47
N LEU A 203 -9.10 -11.15 -6.97
CA LEU A 203 -10.15 -10.47 -6.21
C LEU A 203 -11.24 -11.49 -5.89
N GLY A 204 -11.50 -11.71 -4.60
CA GLY A 204 -12.62 -12.51 -4.10
C GLY A 204 -13.54 -11.63 -3.26
N ALA A 205 -14.84 -11.62 -3.57
CA ALA A 205 -15.83 -10.74 -2.95
C ALA A 205 -15.37 -9.27 -2.82
N SER A 206 -14.62 -8.78 -3.82
CA SER A 206 -13.87 -7.51 -3.75
C SER A 206 -14.07 -6.65 -4.99
N SER A 207 -13.86 -5.36 -4.85
CA SER A 207 -14.22 -4.36 -5.85
C SER A 207 -13.06 -3.38 -6.10
N LEU A 208 -12.72 -3.15 -7.37
CA LEU A 208 -11.65 -2.25 -7.82
C LEU A 208 -12.16 -1.29 -8.89
N LEU A 209 -12.18 0.01 -8.57
CA LEU A 209 -12.49 1.08 -9.50
C LEU A 209 -11.23 1.87 -9.87
N VAL A 210 -10.93 1.95 -11.17
CA VAL A 210 -9.96 2.89 -11.74
C VAL A 210 -10.75 3.92 -12.55
N SER A 211 -10.79 5.17 -12.12
CA SER A 211 -11.64 6.17 -12.79
C SER A 211 -11.07 7.57 -12.87
N LYS A 212 -11.43 8.32 -13.93
CA LYS A 212 -10.98 9.71 -14.14
C LYS A 212 -9.46 9.85 -14.12
N VAL A 213 -8.73 8.84 -14.59
CA VAL A 213 -7.28 8.90 -14.77
C VAL A 213 -6.98 9.71 -16.02
N ARG A 214 -6.08 10.70 -15.93
CA ARG A 214 -5.51 11.40 -17.08
C ARG A 214 -4.04 11.09 -17.11
N ALA A 215 -3.57 10.44 -18.17
CA ALA A 215 -2.21 9.95 -18.23
C ALA A 215 -1.54 10.31 -19.56
N ARG A 216 -0.28 10.77 -19.47
CA ARG A 216 0.56 11.05 -20.63
C ARG A 216 1.88 10.30 -20.54
N ALA A 217 2.27 9.60 -21.59
CA ALA A 217 3.55 8.95 -21.70
C ALA A 217 4.39 9.62 -22.80
N THR A 218 5.70 9.79 -22.55
CA THR A 218 6.62 10.33 -23.56
C THR A 218 7.21 9.25 -24.47
N LYS A 219 7.07 7.98 -24.11
CA LYS A 219 7.49 6.82 -24.90
C LYS A 219 6.25 6.02 -25.35
N TYR A 220 6.28 5.51 -26.59
CA TYR A 220 5.16 4.78 -27.23
C TYR A 220 4.96 3.34 -26.71
N ASP A 221 5.56 2.94 -25.59
CA ASP A 221 5.55 1.59 -25.03
C ASP A 221 4.82 1.48 -23.68
N ALA A 222 4.04 2.49 -23.32
CA ALA A 222 3.31 2.53 -22.05
C ALA A 222 1.95 1.80 -22.11
N PHE A 223 1.48 1.33 -20.95
CA PHE A 223 0.20 0.62 -20.79
C PHE A 223 -0.69 1.37 -19.78
N GLY A 224 -1.97 1.58 -20.09
CA GLY A 224 -2.85 2.35 -19.20
C GLY A 224 -3.12 1.63 -17.87
N LEU A 225 -3.86 0.52 -17.95
CA LEU A 225 -3.96 -0.49 -16.90
C LEU A 225 -3.27 -1.77 -17.40
N TYR A 226 -2.26 -2.20 -16.66
CA TYR A 226 -1.42 -3.33 -17.05
C TYR A 226 -1.62 -4.49 -16.09
N SER A 227 -2.09 -5.64 -16.57
CA SER A 227 -2.13 -6.88 -15.80
C SER A 227 -1.07 -7.85 -16.30
N THR A 228 -0.06 -8.06 -15.45
CA THR A 228 0.97 -9.08 -15.61
C THR A 228 0.52 -10.37 -14.93
N GLY A 229 0.69 -11.50 -15.62
CA GLY A 229 0.21 -12.79 -15.11
C GLY A 229 -1.32 -12.91 -15.13
N THR A 230 -1.87 -13.71 -14.22
CA THR A 230 -3.31 -14.01 -14.16
C THR A 230 -4.05 -12.99 -13.31
N LEU A 231 -5.07 -12.34 -13.88
CA LEU A 231 -6.10 -11.60 -13.14
C LEU A 231 -7.34 -12.48 -12.99
N LYS A 232 -7.74 -12.77 -11.75
CA LYS A 232 -8.93 -13.58 -11.44
C LYS A 232 -9.94 -12.78 -10.63
N LEU A 233 -11.18 -12.72 -11.10
CA LEU A 233 -12.33 -12.17 -10.37
C LEU A 233 -13.27 -13.32 -10.01
N VAL A 234 -13.56 -13.48 -8.71
CA VAL A 234 -14.41 -14.56 -8.17
C VAL A 234 -15.36 -14.03 -7.10
N GLU A 235 -16.39 -14.81 -6.73
CA GLU A 235 -17.24 -14.55 -5.57
C GLU A 235 -17.94 -13.17 -5.62
N GLY A 236 -18.48 -12.78 -6.77
CA GLY A 236 -19.15 -11.49 -6.95
C GLY A 236 -18.20 -10.28 -7.01
N SER A 237 -16.93 -10.50 -7.41
CA SER A 237 -15.94 -9.43 -7.51
C SER A 237 -16.16 -8.51 -8.70
N SER A 238 -15.65 -7.28 -8.63
CA SER A 238 -15.73 -6.33 -9.73
C SER A 238 -14.44 -5.56 -10.01
N LEU A 239 -14.15 -5.32 -11.28
CA LEU A 239 -13.13 -4.40 -11.75
C LEU A 239 -13.70 -3.47 -12.81
N TYR A 240 -13.70 -2.17 -12.54
CA TYR A 240 -14.15 -1.14 -13.46
C TYR A 240 -13.01 -0.19 -13.81
N THR A 241 -12.75 0.00 -15.11
CA THR A 241 -11.90 1.09 -15.62
C THR A 241 -12.76 2.04 -16.43
N GLN A 242 -12.94 3.28 -15.97
CA GLN A 242 -13.90 4.18 -16.59
C GLN A 242 -13.54 5.67 -16.59
N TYR A 243 -13.94 6.37 -17.66
CA TYR A 243 -13.67 7.81 -17.83
C TYR A 243 -12.18 8.16 -17.76
N CYS A 244 -11.30 7.25 -18.15
CA CYS A 244 -9.87 7.46 -18.19
C CYS A 244 -9.44 7.96 -19.58
N SER A 245 -8.40 8.80 -19.64
CA SER A 245 -7.83 9.35 -20.86
C SER A 245 -6.32 9.09 -20.90
N PHE A 246 -5.85 8.42 -21.96
CA PHE A 246 -4.45 8.06 -22.15
C PHE A 246 -3.89 8.68 -23.43
N ASP A 247 -2.70 9.28 -23.33
CA ASP A 247 -1.99 9.89 -24.44
C ASP A 247 -0.52 9.45 -24.50
N GLY A 248 -0.06 9.01 -25.66
CA GLY A 248 1.27 8.41 -25.85
C GLY A 248 1.40 6.94 -25.37
N TYR A 249 0.28 6.26 -25.07
CA TYR A 249 0.28 4.86 -24.62
C TYR A 249 0.17 3.88 -25.81
N MET A 250 0.68 2.66 -25.65
CA MET A 250 0.53 1.57 -26.63
C MET A 250 -0.82 0.88 -26.50
N HIS A 251 -1.25 0.58 -25.28
CA HIS A 251 -2.53 -0.06 -25.01
C HIS A 251 -3.26 0.62 -23.85
N LEU A 252 -4.58 0.78 -23.98
CA LEU A 252 -5.41 1.30 -22.90
C LEU A 252 -5.50 0.26 -21.77
N LEU A 253 -5.89 -0.97 -22.10
CA LEU A 253 -5.84 -2.13 -21.20
C LEU A 253 -4.94 -3.19 -21.79
N TYR A 254 -4.01 -3.70 -20.98
CA TYR A 254 -3.25 -4.90 -21.32
C TYR A 254 -3.47 -5.97 -20.27
N MET A 255 -3.90 -7.14 -20.71
CA MET A 255 -4.25 -8.25 -19.86
C MET A 255 -3.53 -9.49 -20.34
N TYR A 256 -2.62 -10.00 -19.52
CA TYR A 256 -1.89 -11.23 -19.88
C TYR A 256 -2.84 -12.44 -19.90
N ARG A 257 -3.48 -12.76 -18.77
CA ARG A 257 -4.54 -13.79 -18.65
C ARG A 257 -5.66 -13.26 -17.77
N LEU A 258 -6.93 -13.44 -18.18
CA LEU A 258 -8.10 -12.94 -17.45
C LEU A 258 -9.11 -14.07 -17.21
N SER A 259 -9.59 -14.20 -15.98
CA SER A 259 -10.69 -15.10 -15.64
C SER A 259 -11.72 -14.36 -14.79
N VAL A 260 -12.94 -14.25 -15.29
CA VAL A 260 -14.07 -13.61 -14.61
C VAL A 260 -15.11 -14.68 -14.35
N SER A 261 -15.28 -15.07 -13.09
CA SER A 261 -16.16 -16.18 -12.73
C SER A 261 -16.95 -15.88 -11.48
N ASP A 262 -18.00 -16.66 -11.27
CA ASP A 262 -18.87 -16.62 -10.09
C ASP A 262 -19.45 -15.23 -9.84
N HIS A 263 -20.40 -14.83 -10.69
CA HIS A 263 -21.15 -13.58 -10.56
C HIS A 263 -20.27 -12.31 -10.58
N SER A 264 -19.10 -12.38 -11.22
CA SER A 264 -18.12 -11.28 -11.22
C SER A 264 -18.22 -10.40 -12.47
N VAL A 265 -17.66 -9.19 -12.39
CA VAL A 265 -17.72 -8.20 -13.48
C VAL A 265 -16.35 -7.60 -13.79
N PHE A 266 -15.94 -7.67 -15.05
CA PHE A 266 -14.87 -6.84 -15.59
C PHE A 266 -15.48 -5.81 -16.56
N ALA A 267 -15.16 -4.53 -16.43
CA ALA A 267 -15.72 -3.50 -17.28
C ALA A 267 -14.72 -2.40 -17.64
N SER A 268 -14.66 -2.08 -18.93
CA SER A 268 -13.96 -0.94 -19.52
C SER A 268 -14.98 0.00 -20.16
N LEU A 269 -15.23 1.16 -19.53
CA LEU A 269 -16.36 2.03 -19.87
C LEU A 269 -15.91 3.46 -20.20
N ASN A 270 -16.30 3.99 -21.35
CA ASN A 270 -16.16 5.41 -21.68
C ASN A 270 -14.72 5.96 -21.54
N ASN A 271 -13.72 5.17 -21.89
CA ASN A 271 -12.33 5.60 -21.85
C ASN A 271 -11.88 6.16 -23.21
N THR A 272 -10.92 7.07 -23.19
CA THR A 272 -10.37 7.72 -24.38
C THR A 272 -8.88 7.46 -24.55
N MET A 273 -8.44 7.28 -25.79
CA MET A 273 -7.04 7.14 -26.13
C MET A 273 -6.70 8.03 -27.33
N SER A 274 -5.70 8.92 -27.20
CA SER A 274 -5.35 9.84 -28.30
C SER A 274 -4.87 9.09 -29.54
N SER A 275 -3.90 8.19 -29.34
CA SER A 275 -3.36 7.26 -30.33
C SER A 275 -2.77 6.03 -29.65
N GLY A 276 -2.79 4.87 -30.32
CA GLY A 276 -2.13 3.66 -29.81
C GLY A 276 -2.34 2.43 -30.68
N THR A 277 -1.95 1.26 -30.17
CA THR A 277 -2.13 -0.02 -30.84
C THR A 277 -3.49 -0.62 -30.56
N SER A 278 -3.94 -0.64 -29.29
CA SER A 278 -5.30 -1.12 -28.98
C SER A 278 -5.95 -0.61 -27.70
N LEU A 279 -7.29 -0.70 -27.66
CA LEU A 279 -8.09 -0.42 -26.46
C LEU A 279 -8.00 -1.59 -25.46
N LEU A 280 -8.04 -2.82 -25.95
CA LEU A 280 -7.83 -4.03 -25.15
C LEU A 280 -6.78 -4.91 -25.83
N CYS A 281 -5.74 -5.28 -25.09
CA CYS A 281 -4.72 -6.23 -25.51
C CYS A 281 -4.80 -7.49 -24.65
N GLN A 282 -4.97 -8.62 -25.32
CA GLN A 282 -5.03 -9.95 -24.76
C GLN A 282 -3.87 -10.78 -25.28
N GLN A 283 -3.11 -11.40 -24.37
CA GLN A 283 -2.02 -12.31 -24.72
C GLN A 283 -2.40 -13.79 -24.64
N GLN A 284 -3.03 -14.21 -23.54
CA GLN A 284 -3.38 -15.60 -23.23
C GLN A 284 -4.89 -15.77 -23.06
N GLU A 285 -5.32 -16.92 -22.56
CA GLU A 285 -6.73 -17.29 -22.38
C GLU A 285 -7.54 -16.26 -21.57
N PHE A 286 -8.71 -15.90 -22.09
CA PHE A 286 -9.75 -15.14 -21.39
C PHE A 286 -10.97 -16.02 -21.17
N SER A 287 -11.46 -16.08 -19.93
CA SER A 287 -12.67 -16.83 -19.59
C SER A 287 -13.69 -15.97 -18.83
N VAL A 288 -14.97 -16.14 -19.19
CA VAL A 288 -16.13 -15.56 -18.50
C VAL A 288 -17.10 -16.70 -18.21
N SER A 289 -17.35 -17.00 -16.94
CA SER A 289 -18.17 -18.16 -16.54
C SER A 289 -19.05 -17.88 -15.32
N GLU A 290 -19.99 -18.78 -15.05
CA GLU A 290 -20.86 -18.74 -13.87
C GLU A 290 -21.57 -17.38 -13.69
N HIS A 291 -22.42 -17.02 -14.65
CA HIS A 291 -23.21 -15.78 -14.61
C HIS A 291 -22.37 -14.50 -14.52
N SER A 292 -21.16 -14.50 -15.07
CA SER A 292 -20.24 -13.35 -15.03
C SER A 292 -20.31 -12.51 -16.30
N VAL A 293 -19.76 -11.29 -16.21
CA VAL A 293 -19.85 -10.30 -17.30
C VAL A 293 -18.49 -9.67 -17.61
N LEU A 294 -18.13 -9.63 -18.89
CA LEU A 294 -17.03 -8.82 -19.40
C LEU A 294 -17.56 -7.73 -20.33
N ARG A 295 -17.26 -6.47 -20.04
CA ARG A 295 -17.78 -5.31 -20.78
C ARG A 295 -16.65 -4.45 -21.35
N VAL A 296 -16.74 -4.10 -22.62
CA VAL A 296 -15.91 -3.07 -23.28
C VAL A 296 -16.86 -2.16 -24.03
N VAL A 297 -17.23 -1.04 -23.40
CA VAL A 297 -18.35 -0.20 -23.85
C VAL A 297 -17.95 1.27 -23.92
N GLY A 298 -18.28 1.94 -25.03
CA GLY A 298 -18.16 3.41 -25.14
C GLY A 298 -16.72 3.93 -25.22
N ASN A 299 -15.73 3.07 -25.46
CA ASN A 299 -14.33 3.49 -25.53
C ASN A 299 -14.02 4.06 -26.91
N SER A 300 -13.21 5.12 -26.97
CA SER A 300 -12.88 5.79 -28.23
C SER A 300 -11.40 6.12 -28.35
N GLY A 301 -10.85 6.04 -29.57
CA GLY A 301 -9.49 6.51 -29.80
C GLY A 301 -8.96 6.23 -31.20
N THR A 302 -7.85 6.89 -31.57
CA THR A 302 -7.18 6.63 -32.84
C THR A 302 -6.23 5.45 -32.70
N VAL A 303 -6.78 4.23 -32.66
CA VAL A 303 -5.99 3.01 -32.46
C VAL A 303 -5.92 2.16 -33.72
N SER A 304 -4.85 1.38 -33.87
CA SER A 304 -4.75 0.40 -34.95
C SER A 304 -5.87 -0.64 -34.89
N ASN A 305 -6.18 -1.13 -33.68
CA ASN A 305 -7.18 -2.17 -33.46
C ASN A 305 -7.93 -1.92 -32.15
N ALA A 306 -9.22 -2.20 -32.04
CA ALA A 306 -9.88 -2.09 -30.74
C ALA A 306 -9.46 -3.23 -29.79
N ILE A 307 -9.55 -4.47 -30.29
CA ILE A 307 -9.18 -5.68 -29.56
C ILE A 307 -8.01 -6.31 -30.30
N TYR A 308 -6.88 -6.39 -29.62
CA TYR A 308 -5.70 -7.12 -30.05
C TYR A 308 -5.65 -8.42 -29.25
N SER A 309 -5.88 -9.57 -29.88
CA SER A 309 -5.92 -10.86 -29.19
C SER A 309 -5.03 -11.90 -29.86
N LEU A 310 -4.26 -12.61 -29.03
CA LEU A 310 -3.39 -13.70 -29.47
C LEU A 310 -3.90 -15.09 -29.01
N SER A 311 -5.11 -15.15 -28.43
CA SER A 311 -5.67 -16.38 -27.84
C SER A 311 -7.21 -16.38 -27.90
N PHE A 312 -7.85 -17.43 -27.40
CA PHE A 312 -9.30 -17.58 -27.45
C PHE A 312 -10.03 -16.93 -26.26
N PHE A 313 -11.30 -16.61 -26.48
CA PHE A 313 -12.27 -16.26 -25.45
C PHE A 313 -13.17 -17.46 -25.15
N THR A 314 -13.45 -17.72 -23.89
CA THR A 314 -14.41 -18.75 -23.47
C THR A 314 -15.53 -18.09 -22.67
N VAL A 315 -16.78 -18.21 -23.12
CA VAL A 315 -17.96 -17.65 -22.45
C VAL A 315 -18.95 -18.77 -22.15
N ARG A 316 -19.22 -19.07 -20.88
CA ARG A 316 -20.02 -20.25 -20.48
C ARG A 316 -20.91 -19.98 -19.27
N HIS A 317 -21.87 -20.87 -19.04
CA HIS A 317 -22.76 -20.91 -17.87
C HIS A 317 -23.48 -19.58 -17.65
N SER A 318 -24.29 -19.19 -18.63
CA SER A 318 -25.13 -17.99 -18.62
C SER A 318 -24.34 -16.68 -18.44
N SER A 319 -23.15 -16.62 -19.04
CA SER A 319 -22.27 -15.45 -18.98
C SER A 319 -22.45 -14.51 -20.18
N TRP A 320 -21.92 -13.30 -20.07
CA TRP A 320 -22.12 -12.26 -21.08
C TRP A 320 -20.84 -11.51 -21.46
N LEU A 321 -20.60 -11.44 -22.78
CA LEU A 321 -19.59 -10.60 -23.39
C LEU A 321 -20.25 -9.38 -24.05
N ASP A 322 -20.06 -8.20 -23.46
CA ASP A 322 -20.72 -6.95 -23.84
C ASP A 322 -19.74 -6.00 -24.55
N TRP A 323 -19.75 -6.01 -25.89
CA TRP A 323 -18.92 -5.13 -26.72
C TRP A 323 -19.78 -4.12 -27.46
N ARG A 324 -19.86 -2.91 -26.92
CA ARG A 324 -20.77 -1.90 -27.48
C ARG A 324 -20.18 -0.52 -27.64
N ASP A 325 -20.67 0.21 -28.64
CA ASP A 325 -20.52 1.66 -28.75
C ASP A 325 -19.06 2.14 -28.75
N ASN A 326 -18.10 1.31 -29.19
CA ASN A 326 -16.69 1.70 -29.27
C ASN A 326 -16.38 2.36 -30.63
N ASP A 327 -15.58 3.43 -30.63
CA ASP A 327 -15.16 4.17 -31.85
C ASP A 327 -13.64 4.14 -32.00
N VAL A 328 -13.15 3.39 -32.98
CA VAL A 328 -11.71 3.31 -33.32
C VAL A 328 -11.37 4.04 -34.62
N GLY A 329 -12.29 4.86 -35.14
CA GLY A 329 -12.07 5.65 -36.35
C GLY A 329 -11.75 4.77 -37.56
N VAL A 330 -10.53 4.87 -38.07
CA VAL A 330 -10.03 4.10 -39.22
C VAL A 330 -9.39 2.76 -38.83
N GLY A 331 -9.28 2.47 -37.54
CA GLY A 331 -8.73 1.22 -37.01
C GLY A 331 -9.61 0.00 -37.27
N ALA A 332 -9.04 -1.19 -37.06
CA ALA A 332 -9.76 -2.45 -37.11
C ALA A 332 -10.51 -2.74 -35.80
N MET A 333 -11.59 -3.50 -35.84
CA MET A 333 -12.22 -4.03 -34.63
C MET A 333 -11.32 -5.08 -33.97
N PHE A 334 -10.84 -6.05 -34.74
CA PHE A 334 -9.94 -7.10 -34.28
C PHE A 334 -8.60 -7.09 -35.00
N ASN A 335 -7.56 -7.39 -34.24
CA ASN A 335 -6.33 -7.98 -34.76
C ASN A 335 -6.07 -9.26 -34.01
N TYR A 336 -5.88 -10.34 -34.77
CA TYR A 336 -5.97 -11.67 -34.22
C TYR A 336 -4.93 -12.62 -34.82
N SER A 337 -4.41 -13.51 -33.97
CA SER A 337 -3.64 -14.67 -34.41
C SER A 337 -4.59 -15.75 -34.95
N ILE A 338 -4.14 -16.65 -35.83
CA ILE A 338 -4.94 -17.68 -36.53
C ILE A 338 -5.79 -18.56 -35.58
N ILE A 339 -5.43 -18.63 -34.29
CA ILE A 339 -6.11 -19.39 -33.22
C ILE A 339 -7.11 -18.58 -32.39
N THR A 340 -7.31 -17.30 -32.69
CA THR A 340 -8.18 -16.41 -31.91
C THR A 340 -9.64 -16.67 -32.28
N THR A 341 -10.38 -17.27 -31.36
CA THR A 341 -11.79 -17.59 -31.57
C THR A 341 -12.58 -17.37 -30.28
N VAL A 342 -13.88 -17.20 -30.41
CA VAL A 342 -14.80 -17.17 -29.27
C VAL A 342 -15.50 -18.52 -29.18
N ASN A 343 -15.35 -19.18 -28.03
CA ASN A 343 -16.04 -20.40 -27.65
C ASN A 343 -17.19 -20.05 -26.71
N ILE A 344 -18.42 -20.36 -27.11
CA ILE A 344 -19.63 -19.97 -26.39
C ILE A 344 -20.57 -21.15 -26.16
N ASP A 345 -21.04 -21.32 -24.93
CA ASP A 345 -22.02 -22.36 -24.59
C ASP A 345 -23.46 -21.97 -24.98
N GLY A 346 -24.37 -22.93 -24.86
CA GLY A 346 -25.77 -22.77 -25.29
C GLY A 346 -26.60 -21.81 -24.43
N SER A 347 -26.02 -21.25 -23.36
CA SER A 347 -26.74 -20.38 -22.41
C SER A 347 -26.20 -18.95 -22.36
N SER A 348 -25.01 -18.73 -22.92
CA SER A 348 -24.29 -17.46 -22.86
C SER A 348 -24.62 -16.53 -24.03
N VAL A 349 -24.22 -15.26 -23.88
CA VAL A 349 -24.51 -14.20 -24.84
C VAL A 349 -23.23 -13.45 -25.23
N VAL A 350 -23.10 -13.16 -26.52
CA VAL A 350 -22.14 -12.16 -27.04
C VAL A 350 -22.95 -11.04 -27.69
N THR A 351 -22.63 -9.80 -27.33
CA THR A 351 -23.21 -8.60 -27.94
C THR A 351 -22.11 -7.81 -28.66
N LEU A 352 -22.35 -7.48 -29.93
CA LEU A 352 -21.50 -6.61 -30.73
C LEU A 352 -22.34 -5.53 -31.43
N THR A 353 -22.51 -4.37 -30.81
CA THR A 353 -23.40 -3.31 -31.37
C THR A 353 -22.85 -1.90 -31.28
N GLY A 354 -23.22 -1.03 -32.22
CA GLY A 354 -22.94 0.41 -32.10
C GLY A 354 -21.49 0.83 -32.38
N TRP A 355 -20.64 -0.08 -32.87
CA TRP A 355 -19.24 0.22 -33.11
C TRP A 355 -19.00 1.08 -34.35
N LYS A 356 -17.91 1.86 -34.33
CA LYS A 356 -17.39 2.58 -35.49
C LYS A 356 -15.92 2.25 -35.73
N MET A 357 -15.62 1.82 -36.95
CA MET A 357 -14.34 1.21 -37.32
C MET A 357 -14.03 1.41 -38.82
N GLY A 358 -12.76 1.28 -39.21
CA GLY A 358 -12.34 1.22 -40.60
C GLY A 358 -12.56 -0.16 -41.21
N SER A 359 -12.33 -1.21 -40.44
CA SER A 359 -12.57 -2.60 -40.84
C SER A 359 -12.93 -3.47 -39.63
N THR A 360 -13.53 -4.62 -39.84
CA THR A 360 -13.71 -5.62 -38.77
C THR A 360 -12.40 -6.30 -38.40
N GLY A 361 -11.45 -6.35 -39.36
CA GLY A 361 -10.20 -7.07 -39.20
C GLY A 361 -10.37 -8.59 -39.14
N LEU A 362 -11.55 -9.13 -39.42
CA LEU A 362 -11.89 -10.56 -39.44
C LEU A 362 -11.74 -11.13 -40.86
N SER A 363 -10.97 -12.20 -41.03
CA SER A 363 -10.91 -12.99 -42.26
C SER A 363 -11.59 -14.36 -42.16
N VAL A 364 -11.92 -14.80 -40.95
CA VAL A 364 -12.73 -15.99 -40.65
C VAL A 364 -13.80 -15.63 -39.61
N SER A 365 -14.75 -16.54 -39.35
CA SER A 365 -15.76 -16.35 -38.31
C SER A 365 -15.11 -16.09 -36.95
N LEU A 366 -15.65 -15.12 -36.22
CA LEU A 366 -15.27 -14.80 -34.85
C LEU A 366 -15.59 -15.96 -33.89
N LEU A 367 -16.66 -16.72 -34.17
CA LEU A 367 -17.10 -17.85 -33.38
C LEU A 367 -16.54 -19.15 -33.97
N SER A 368 -15.98 -20.04 -33.14
CA SER A 368 -15.49 -21.34 -33.62
C SER A 368 -16.19 -22.55 -33.00
N LEU A 369 -16.42 -22.53 -31.69
CA LEU A 369 -17.10 -23.61 -30.98
C LEU A 369 -18.36 -23.02 -30.35
N VAL A 370 -19.50 -23.40 -30.92
CA VAL A 370 -20.81 -22.92 -30.51
C VAL A 370 -21.69 -24.11 -30.14
N ASP A 371 -22.20 -24.13 -28.91
CA ASP A 371 -23.20 -25.11 -28.49
C ASP A 371 -24.59 -24.65 -28.91
N ALA A 372 -25.51 -25.58 -29.17
CA ALA A 372 -26.89 -25.23 -29.51
C ALA A 372 -27.54 -24.35 -28.43
N GLY A 373 -28.15 -23.23 -28.84
CA GLY A 373 -28.87 -22.30 -27.95
C GLY A 373 -28.13 -21.00 -27.61
N TYR A 374 -26.86 -20.86 -27.99
CA TYR A 374 -26.09 -19.63 -27.78
C TYR A 374 -26.80 -18.41 -28.40
N ARG A 375 -26.48 -17.22 -27.89
CA ARG A 375 -26.97 -15.97 -28.50
C ARG A 375 -25.82 -15.06 -28.92
N PHE A 376 -25.75 -14.79 -30.21
CA PHE A 376 -24.92 -13.73 -30.76
C PHE A 376 -25.81 -12.61 -31.31
N VAL A 377 -25.76 -11.44 -30.65
CA VAL A 377 -26.51 -10.24 -31.01
C VAL A 377 -25.55 -9.25 -31.65
N ALA A 378 -25.76 -8.92 -32.93
CA ALA A 378 -24.88 -8.01 -33.65
C ALA A 378 -25.66 -7.03 -34.55
N GLY A 379 -25.17 -5.79 -34.69
CA GLY A 379 -25.81 -4.81 -35.57
C GLY A 379 -25.42 -3.38 -35.24
N CYS A 380 -25.90 -2.44 -36.06
CA CYS A 380 -25.64 -1.00 -35.86
C CYS A 380 -24.17 -0.64 -35.87
N LEU A 381 -23.40 -1.33 -36.70
CA LEU A 381 -21.98 -1.07 -36.87
C LEU A 381 -21.80 0.00 -37.95
N THR A 382 -20.70 0.74 -37.89
CA THR A 382 -20.25 1.64 -38.95
C THR A 382 -18.87 1.17 -39.39
N VAL A 383 -18.78 0.57 -40.57
CA VAL A 383 -17.54 0.01 -41.13
C VAL A 383 -17.14 0.84 -42.35
N ALA A 384 -15.94 1.41 -42.34
CA ALA A 384 -15.45 2.30 -43.40
C ALA A 384 -16.44 3.44 -43.75
N GLY A 385 -17.14 3.97 -42.74
CA GLY A 385 -18.15 5.02 -42.90
C GLY A 385 -19.52 4.55 -43.39
N ARG A 386 -19.70 3.26 -43.71
CA ARG A 386 -21.00 2.68 -44.08
C ARG A 386 -21.67 2.03 -42.87
N LYS A 387 -22.95 2.34 -42.66
CA LYS A 387 -23.77 1.70 -41.64
C LYS A 387 -24.13 0.27 -42.07
N VAL A 388 -23.90 -0.70 -41.18
CA VAL A 388 -24.16 -2.13 -41.36
C VAL A 388 -25.31 -2.52 -40.44
N THR A 389 -26.42 -2.97 -41.03
CA THR A 389 -27.69 -3.18 -40.29
C THR A 389 -28.40 -4.48 -40.62
N THR A 390 -27.93 -5.24 -41.61
CA THR A 390 -28.56 -6.50 -42.03
C THR A 390 -27.61 -7.68 -41.83
N ALA A 391 -28.16 -8.90 -41.72
CA ALA A 391 -27.36 -10.11 -41.59
C ALA A 391 -26.38 -10.29 -42.77
N ALA A 392 -26.84 -10.10 -44.01
CA ALA A 392 -26.00 -10.23 -45.20
C ALA A 392 -24.85 -9.21 -45.23
N GLU A 393 -25.06 -7.99 -44.75
CA GLU A 393 -23.98 -7.00 -44.62
C GLU A 393 -22.99 -7.38 -43.51
N LEU A 394 -23.47 -7.93 -42.38
CA LEU A 394 -22.61 -8.42 -41.31
C LEU A 394 -21.72 -9.58 -41.80
N GLU A 395 -22.29 -10.54 -42.52
CA GLU A 395 -21.57 -11.68 -43.12
C GLU A 395 -20.50 -11.21 -44.11
N LEU A 396 -20.79 -10.20 -44.93
CA LEU A 396 -19.81 -9.61 -45.86
C LEU A 396 -18.59 -9.03 -45.13
N HIS A 397 -18.74 -8.65 -43.87
CA HIS A 397 -17.68 -8.14 -43.01
C HIS A 397 -17.11 -9.21 -42.05
N GLY A 398 -17.35 -10.50 -42.32
CA GLY A 398 -16.80 -11.62 -41.54
C GLY A 398 -17.51 -11.86 -40.20
N ILE A 399 -18.64 -11.20 -39.96
CA ILE A 399 -19.46 -11.39 -38.76
C ILE A 399 -20.58 -12.38 -39.14
N THR A 400 -20.27 -13.67 -39.06
CA THR A 400 -21.21 -14.76 -39.33
C THR A 400 -21.85 -15.29 -38.05
N ASP A 401 -22.78 -16.24 -38.17
CA ASP A 401 -23.36 -16.96 -37.03
C ASP A 401 -24.15 -16.04 -36.06
N VAL A 402 -24.65 -14.92 -36.59
CA VAL A 402 -25.46 -13.95 -35.85
C VAL A 402 -26.87 -14.53 -35.64
N THR A 403 -27.22 -14.77 -34.38
CA THR A 403 -28.55 -15.29 -34.01
C THR A 403 -29.62 -14.21 -33.97
N THR A 404 -29.23 -12.94 -33.78
CA THR A 404 -30.15 -11.81 -33.68
C THR A 404 -29.48 -10.56 -34.23
N VAL A 405 -30.09 -9.96 -35.26
CA VAL A 405 -29.64 -8.68 -35.80
C VAL A 405 -30.22 -7.55 -34.96
N ALA A 406 -29.36 -6.71 -34.36
CA ALA A 406 -29.77 -5.60 -33.53
C ALA A 406 -30.29 -4.42 -34.36
N ALA A 407 -31.48 -3.91 -34.02
CA ALA A 407 -32.02 -2.67 -34.58
C ALA A 407 -31.48 -1.44 -33.84
N CYS A 408 -31.18 -0.37 -34.57
CA CYS A 408 -30.47 0.77 -34.01
C CYS A 408 -31.38 1.66 -33.19
N GLY A 409 -30.99 1.89 -31.93
CA GLY A 409 -31.79 2.66 -30.98
C GLY A 409 -32.87 1.84 -30.28
N GLU A 410 -33.00 0.54 -30.57
CA GLU A 410 -33.85 -0.37 -29.80
C GLU A 410 -33.07 -0.98 -28.65
N CYS A 411 -33.70 -1.01 -27.46
CA CYS A 411 -33.12 -1.66 -26.30
C CYS A 411 -33.80 -2.99 -26.05
N THR A 412 -33.04 -4.07 -26.10
CA THR A 412 -33.55 -5.43 -25.94
C THR A 412 -33.04 -6.08 -24.66
N LYS A 413 -33.67 -7.18 -24.23
CA LYS A 413 -33.22 -7.94 -23.05
C LYS A 413 -31.85 -8.58 -23.25
N TYR A 414 -31.53 -8.99 -24.48
CA TYR A 414 -30.30 -9.74 -24.80
C TYR A 414 -29.22 -8.89 -25.46
N GLY A 415 -29.55 -7.71 -25.98
CA GLY A 415 -28.58 -6.78 -26.56
C GLY A 415 -27.94 -5.87 -25.52
N ASP A 416 -28.73 -5.30 -24.62
CA ASP A 416 -28.26 -4.14 -23.82
C ASP A 416 -28.11 -4.44 -22.33
N ARG A 417 -28.46 -5.65 -21.90
CA ARG A 417 -28.65 -6.00 -20.49
C ARG A 417 -28.15 -7.40 -20.20
N PHE A 418 -27.78 -7.63 -18.94
CA PHE A 418 -27.49 -8.96 -18.47
C PHE A 418 -28.80 -9.74 -18.25
N ALA A 419 -29.17 -10.53 -19.25
CA ALA A 419 -30.45 -11.22 -19.31
C ALA A 419 -30.77 -12.11 -18.09
N PRO A 420 -29.82 -12.86 -17.50
CA PRO A 420 -30.08 -13.71 -16.32
C PRO A 420 -30.63 -12.93 -15.12
N LEU A 421 -30.20 -11.68 -14.94
CA LEU A 421 -30.62 -10.82 -13.83
C LEU A 421 -31.61 -9.72 -14.25
N THR A 422 -32.20 -9.82 -15.45
CA THR A 422 -33.20 -8.87 -15.94
C THR A 422 -34.60 -9.46 -15.85
N THR A 423 -35.45 -8.88 -15.00
CA THR A 423 -36.85 -9.33 -14.81
C THR A 423 -37.82 -8.68 -15.79
N ALA A 424 -37.64 -7.40 -16.09
CA ALA A 424 -38.47 -6.66 -17.02
C ALA A 424 -37.66 -5.57 -17.72
N VAL A 425 -38.11 -5.20 -18.93
CA VAL A 425 -37.58 -4.10 -19.73
C VAL A 425 -38.74 -3.18 -20.09
N SER A 426 -38.62 -1.89 -19.77
CA SER A 426 -39.59 -0.85 -20.12
C SER A 426 -38.87 0.46 -20.40
N ASP A 427 -39.15 1.11 -21.53
CA ASP A 427 -38.54 2.39 -21.93
C ASP A 427 -37.00 2.41 -21.84
N CYS A 428 -36.33 1.35 -22.32
CA CYS A 428 -34.88 1.17 -22.19
C CYS A 428 -34.34 1.17 -20.75
N LYS A 429 -35.20 1.01 -19.75
CA LYS A 429 -34.83 0.79 -18.35
C LYS A 429 -35.03 -0.67 -17.96
N CYS A 430 -34.16 -1.16 -17.10
CA CYS A 430 -34.24 -2.51 -16.57
C CYS A 430 -34.88 -2.49 -15.18
N ARG A 431 -35.66 -3.52 -14.89
CA ARG A 431 -35.87 -3.96 -13.52
C ARG A 431 -34.99 -5.18 -13.26
N CYS A 432 -34.03 -5.05 -12.35
CA CYS A 432 -33.13 -6.12 -12.00
C CYS A 432 -33.77 -7.14 -11.04
N ALA A 433 -33.37 -8.39 -11.17
CA ALA A 433 -33.61 -9.43 -10.17
C ALA A 433 -32.77 -9.14 -8.90
N ALA A 434 -33.00 -9.90 -7.83
CA ALA A 434 -32.12 -9.87 -6.67
C ALA A 434 -30.67 -10.18 -7.10
N GLY A 435 -29.71 -9.41 -6.60
CA GLY A 435 -28.30 -9.51 -6.98
C GLY A 435 -27.93 -8.80 -8.30
N GLY A 436 -28.88 -8.25 -9.05
CA GLY A 436 -28.59 -7.45 -10.25
C GLY A 436 -28.38 -5.97 -9.91
N HIS A 437 -27.33 -5.37 -10.48
CA HIS A 437 -26.89 -4.01 -10.18
C HIS A 437 -26.84 -3.10 -11.42
N GLY A 438 -27.18 -1.82 -11.21
CA GLY A 438 -27.08 -0.76 -12.21
C GLY A 438 -28.06 -0.88 -13.37
N ASP A 439 -27.88 0.00 -14.38
CA ASP A 439 -28.80 0.14 -15.52
C ASP A 439 -28.78 -1.03 -16.49
N VAL A 440 -27.91 -2.01 -16.29
CA VAL A 440 -27.77 -3.21 -17.14
C VAL A 440 -27.88 -4.51 -16.34
N CYS A 441 -28.23 -4.44 -15.04
CA CYS A 441 -28.42 -5.59 -14.15
C CYS A 441 -27.23 -6.55 -14.05
N VAL A 442 -26.01 -6.04 -14.00
CA VAL A 442 -24.80 -6.87 -13.84
C VAL A 442 -24.74 -7.52 -12.46
N PRO A 443 -24.05 -8.67 -12.31
CA PRO A 443 -24.08 -9.48 -11.08
C PRO A 443 -23.25 -8.92 -9.91
N ALA A 444 -22.39 -7.93 -10.17
CA ALA A 444 -21.61 -7.23 -9.14
C ALA A 444 -21.76 -5.71 -9.28
N PRO A 445 -21.83 -4.96 -8.16
CA PRO A 445 -22.03 -3.52 -8.18
C PRO A 445 -20.82 -2.80 -8.80
N VAL A 446 -21.07 -1.59 -9.32
CA VAL A 446 -20.00 -0.63 -9.56
C VAL A 446 -19.50 -0.16 -8.19
N PRO A 447 -18.19 -0.26 -7.89
CA PRO A 447 -17.65 0.24 -6.63
C PRO A 447 -18.01 1.72 -6.46
N ALA A 448 -18.48 2.12 -5.27
CA ALA A 448 -18.80 3.51 -5.02
C ALA A 448 -17.50 4.33 -5.08
N GLY A 449 -17.40 5.26 -6.03
CA GLY A 449 -16.35 6.28 -6.01
C GLY A 449 -16.39 7.07 -4.70
N PRO A 450 -15.29 7.71 -4.28
CA PRO A 450 -15.28 8.46 -3.04
C PRO A 450 -16.42 9.49 -3.03
N PRO A 451 -17.16 9.65 -1.91
CA PRO A 451 -18.09 10.76 -1.76
C PRO A 451 -17.32 12.08 -1.98
N PRO A 452 -18.00 13.15 -2.44
CA PRO A 452 -17.36 14.46 -2.58
C PRO A 452 -16.61 14.79 -1.29
N PRO A 453 -15.33 15.22 -1.37
CA PRO A 453 -14.60 15.54 -0.16
C PRO A 453 -15.40 16.60 0.61
N PRO A 454 -15.55 16.45 1.94
CA PRO A 454 -15.98 17.56 2.78
C PRO A 454 -15.07 18.75 2.46
N PRO A 455 -15.56 20.01 2.55
CA PRO A 455 -14.69 21.17 2.41
C PRO A 455 -13.49 20.95 3.31
N LEU A 456 -12.29 21.00 2.74
CA LEU A 456 -11.04 20.92 3.50
C LEU A 456 -11.18 21.85 4.70
N PRO A 457 -11.08 21.33 5.95
CA PRO A 457 -10.92 22.21 7.09
C PRO A 457 -9.73 23.13 6.76
N PRO A 458 -9.81 24.43 7.09
CA PRO A 458 -8.68 25.31 6.90
C PRO A 458 -7.48 24.64 7.56
N VAL A 459 -6.38 24.52 6.80
CA VAL A 459 -5.11 23.96 7.25
C VAL A 459 -4.85 24.51 8.65
N PRO A 460 -4.88 23.67 9.70
CA PRO A 460 -4.43 24.12 11.00
C PRO A 460 -3.00 24.61 10.79
N PRO A 461 -2.64 25.81 11.27
CA PRO A 461 -1.26 26.24 11.20
C PRO A 461 -0.40 25.13 11.78
N THR A 462 0.68 24.78 11.08
CA THR A 462 1.75 23.97 11.63
C THR A 462 1.98 24.44 13.06
N PRO A 463 1.89 23.56 14.09
CA PRO A 463 2.16 24.00 15.44
C PRO A 463 3.53 24.67 15.41
N PRO A 464 3.65 25.90 15.92
CA PRO A 464 4.94 26.57 15.94
C PRO A 464 5.93 25.62 16.62
N PRO A 465 7.19 25.54 16.14
CA PRO A 465 8.23 24.91 16.94
C PRO A 465 8.13 25.50 18.36
N PRO A 466 8.34 24.68 19.41
CA PRO A 466 8.29 25.19 20.76
C PRO A 466 9.19 26.44 20.84
N PRO A 467 8.85 27.44 21.67
CA PRO A 467 9.74 28.53 21.99
C PRO A 467 11.15 28.00 22.26
N VAL A 468 12.17 28.73 21.81
CA VAL A 468 13.59 28.35 22.01
C VAL A 468 13.81 27.97 23.47
N GLY A 469 14.11 26.69 23.74
CA GLY A 469 14.35 26.15 25.08
C GLY A 469 13.20 25.34 25.70
N GLU A 470 12.06 25.14 25.03
CA GLU A 470 10.99 24.25 25.50
C GLU A 470 11.14 22.81 24.98
N CYS A 471 11.06 21.82 25.87
CA CYS A 471 11.18 20.41 25.52
C CYS A 471 9.88 19.85 24.93
N ILE A 472 10.00 19.02 23.92
CA ILE A 472 8.91 18.16 23.46
C ILE A 472 8.64 17.16 24.58
N SER A 473 7.48 17.26 25.24
CA SER A 473 7.14 16.40 26.38
C SER A 473 5.85 15.61 26.22
N ASP A 474 5.74 14.55 27.02
CA ASP A 474 4.50 13.82 27.30
C ASP A 474 3.77 13.30 26.04
N MET A 475 4.55 12.85 25.06
CA MET A 475 4.08 12.33 23.77
C MET A 475 4.63 10.93 23.51
N VAL A 476 3.86 10.11 22.80
CA VAL A 476 4.30 8.83 22.25
C VAL A 476 4.62 9.04 20.78
N TYR A 477 5.87 8.78 20.37
CA TYR A 477 6.28 8.95 18.99
C TYR A 477 5.87 7.74 18.15
N PRO A 478 5.40 7.95 16.89
CA PRO A 478 5.01 6.85 16.01
C PRO A 478 6.24 6.01 15.65
N GLU A 479 6.06 4.69 15.49
CA GLU A 479 7.09 3.70 15.13
C GLU A 479 7.62 3.89 13.69
N VAL A 480 8.32 5.00 13.45
CA VAL A 480 8.86 5.41 12.14
C VAL A 480 10.26 6.01 12.34
N ALA A 481 11.18 5.70 11.43
CA ALA A 481 12.49 6.35 11.37
C ALA A 481 12.34 7.84 11.05
N GLN A 482 12.93 8.69 11.87
CA GLN A 482 12.85 10.14 11.79
C GLN A 482 14.26 10.74 11.79
N ALA A 483 14.48 11.75 10.96
CA ALA A 483 15.68 12.56 11.00
C ALA A 483 15.33 13.96 11.53
N VAL A 484 16.01 14.40 12.59
CA VAL A 484 15.77 15.67 13.28
C VAL A 484 17.07 16.48 13.37
N GLY A 485 16.95 17.77 13.69
CA GLY A 485 18.10 18.68 13.87
C GLY A 485 18.35 19.64 12.72
N GLY A 486 17.73 19.47 11.55
CA GLY A 486 17.93 20.36 10.39
C GLY A 486 17.66 21.85 10.70
N GLY A 487 18.68 22.68 10.60
CA GLY A 487 18.63 24.14 10.86
C GLY A 487 18.42 24.52 12.33
N LEU A 488 18.46 23.57 13.26
CA LEU A 488 18.19 23.81 14.68
C LEU A 488 19.48 24.09 15.45
N SER A 489 19.42 25.04 16.39
CA SER A 489 20.45 25.28 17.41
C SER A 489 20.11 24.60 18.75
N TRP A 490 18.98 23.91 18.84
CA TRP A 490 18.61 23.17 20.04
C TRP A 490 17.58 22.06 19.73
N LEU A 491 17.54 21.02 20.55
CA LEU A 491 16.60 19.92 20.48
C LEU A 491 16.39 19.39 21.90
N CYS A 492 15.16 19.32 22.40
CA CYS A 492 14.90 18.72 23.71
C CYS A 492 13.68 17.80 23.69
N TYR A 493 13.86 16.59 24.22
CA TYR A 493 12.81 15.60 24.46
C TYR A 493 12.75 15.30 25.95
N ARG A 494 11.55 15.36 26.54
CA ARG A 494 11.34 15.08 27.96
C ARG A 494 10.19 14.10 28.18
N ASN A 495 10.39 13.01 28.91
CA ASN A 495 9.34 12.01 29.20
C ASN A 495 8.63 11.44 27.95
N VAL A 496 9.35 11.35 26.83
CA VAL A 496 8.81 10.86 25.55
C VAL A 496 8.99 9.36 25.44
N THR A 497 8.01 8.66 24.86
CA THR A 497 8.13 7.22 24.59
C THR A 497 8.37 6.94 23.11
N PHE A 498 9.51 6.29 22.82
CA PHE A 498 9.95 5.75 21.53
C PHE A 498 9.84 4.22 21.58
N SER A 499 9.06 3.62 20.69
CA SER A 499 8.70 2.20 20.78
C SER A 499 8.74 1.56 19.40
N GLY A 500 9.32 0.37 19.31
CA GLY A 500 9.20 -0.53 18.15
C GLY A 500 10.45 -0.62 17.27
N GLY A 501 10.57 -1.72 16.53
CA GLY A 501 11.78 -2.08 15.78
C GLY A 501 12.06 -1.19 14.57
N GLY A 502 11.05 -0.46 14.10
CA GLY A 502 11.19 0.56 13.05
C GLY A 502 11.46 1.98 13.58
N MET A 503 11.37 2.21 14.89
CA MET A 503 11.57 3.52 15.51
C MET A 503 13.06 3.84 15.57
N CYS A 504 13.55 4.71 14.70
CA CYS A 504 14.92 5.22 14.76
C CYS A 504 14.89 6.75 14.75
N LEU A 505 15.23 7.40 15.86
CA LEU A 505 15.40 8.84 15.90
C LEU A 505 16.85 9.17 15.58
N THR A 506 17.08 9.70 14.39
CA THR A 506 18.39 10.16 13.91
C THR A 506 18.54 11.65 14.15
N VAL A 507 19.44 12.05 15.03
CA VAL A 507 19.86 13.44 15.19
C VAL A 507 20.97 13.71 14.16
N LEU A 508 20.65 14.45 13.10
CA LEU A 508 21.57 14.81 12.03
C LEU A 508 22.41 16.02 12.45
N ILE A 509 23.55 15.79 13.12
CA ILE A 509 24.43 16.87 13.60
C ILE A 509 24.92 17.75 12.45
N GLY A 510 25.24 17.15 11.30
CA GLY A 510 25.65 17.89 10.09
C GLY A 510 24.60 18.84 9.53
N ALA A 511 23.33 18.67 9.90
CA ALA A 511 22.26 19.55 9.47
C ALA A 511 21.93 20.63 10.52
N MET A 512 22.50 20.58 11.72
CA MET A 512 22.33 21.58 12.78
C MET A 512 23.15 22.84 12.50
N THR A 513 22.70 23.98 13.01
CA THR A 513 23.37 25.28 12.80
C THR A 513 23.25 26.16 14.04
N GLY A 514 24.34 26.83 14.43
CA GLY A 514 24.34 27.83 15.51
C GLY A 514 25.66 27.89 16.29
N ASP A 515 25.90 29.01 16.98
CA ASP A 515 27.13 29.21 17.76
C ASP A 515 27.22 28.24 18.96
N VAL A 516 26.07 27.92 19.57
CA VAL A 516 25.93 26.91 20.64
C VAL A 516 24.74 26.04 20.31
N VAL A 517 24.95 24.73 20.21
CA VAL A 517 23.93 23.74 19.90
C VAL A 517 23.68 22.82 21.09
N ASN A 518 22.43 22.74 21.56
CA ASN A 518 22.06 21.91 22.71
C ASN A 518 21.03 20.84 22.36
N VAL A 519 21.40 19.56 22.48
CA VAL A 519 20.52 18.40 22.30
C VAL A 519 20.29 17.74 23.65
N THR A 520 19.05 17.46 24.03
CA THR A 520 18.71 16.87 25.33
C THR A 520 17.63 15.80 25.19
N PHE A 521 17.86 14.64 25.80
CA PHE A 521 16.90 13.56 26.00
C PHE A 521 16.82 13.28 27.50
N ASP A 522 15.72 13.66 28.13
CA ASP A 522 15.52 13.67 29.57
C ASP A 522 14.32 12.78 29.93
N GLY A 523 14.53 11.69 30.68
CA GLY A 523 13.41 10.84 31.11
C GLY A 523 12.67 10.07 30.01
N CYS A 524 13.22 9.94 28.80
CA CYS A 524 12.53 9.26 27.70
C CYS A 524 12.59 7.74 27.84
N THR A 525 11.58 7.05 27.33
CA THR A 525 11.51 5.58 27.27
C THR A 525 11.73 5.11 25.85
N TRP A 526 12.75 4.28 25.62
CA TRP A 526 13.07 3.62 24.37
C TRP A 526 12.81 2.14 24.53
N ARG A 527 11.95 1.53 23.71
CA ARG A 527 11.62 0.11 23.86
C ARG A 527 11.35 -0.62 22.55
N ASP A 528 11.29 -1.94 22.63
CA ASP A 528 10.80 -2.82 21.55
C ASP A 528 11.59 -2.73 20.24
N GLY A 529 12.89 -2.41 20.29
CA GLY A 529 13.77 -2.29 19.13
C GLY A 529 14.06 -0.86 18.71
N ALA A 530 13.59 0.14 19.47
CA ALA A 530 13.82 1.55 19.15
C ALA A 530 15.31 1.93 19.20
N VAL A 531 15.71 2.85 18.33
CA VAL A 531 17.09 3.31 18.18
C VAL A 531 17.16 4.84 18.33
N LEU A 532 18.04 5.32 19.20
CA LEU A 532 18.51 6.71 19.21
C LEU A 532 19.86 6.76 18.48
N LEU A 533 19.89 7.37 17.30
CA LEU A 533 21.09 7.54 16.48
C LEU A 533 21.57 8.99 16.55
N LEU A 534 22.80 9.22 17.00
CA LEU A 534 23.45 10.52 16.95
C LEU A 534 24.45 10.50 15.80
N LEU A 535 24.12 11.14 14.67
CA LEU A 535 24.94 11.07 13.46
C LEU A 535 25.80 12.33 13.31
N GLY A 536 27.10 12.20 13.60
CA GLY A 536 28.12 13.24 13.50
C GLY A 536 28.45 13.64 12.06
N ASN A 537 28.84 14.90 11.87
CA ASN A 537 29.51 15.37 10.66
C ASN A 537 30.57 16.44 11.04
N ALA A 538 31.84 16.20 10.69
CA ALA A 538 32.95 17.08 11.03
C ALA A 538 32.82 18.50 10.44
N TYR A 539 32.05 18.65 9.37
CA TYR A 539 31.83 19.92 8.66
C TYR A 539 30.51 20.60 9.07
N ALA A 540 29.88 20.17 10.17
CA ALA A 540 28.69 20.82 10.71
C ALA A 540 28.97 22.32 11.01
N ALA A 541 28.04 23.20 10.62
CA ALA A 541 28.14 24.63 10.87
C ALA A 541 27.72 25.00 12.32
N VAL A 542 28.36 24.34 13.29
CA VAL A 542 28.08 24.50 14.72
C VAL A 542 29.35 24.99 15.44
N GLY A 543 29.20 25.98 16.33
CA GLY A 543 30.33 26.50 17.10
C GLY A 543 30.73 25.58 18.26
N SER A 544 29.78 25.25 19.12
CA SER A 544 29.91 24.27 20.21
C SER A 544 28.67 23.38 20.26
N LEU A 545 28.83 22.10 20.58
CA LEU A 545 27.76 21.10 20.58
C LEU A 545 27.67 20.40 21.92
N ASN A 546 26.53 20.48 22.61
CA ASN A 546 26.26 19.77 23.85
C ASN A 546 25.12 18.78 23.64
N ILE A 547 25.37 17.49 23.84
CA ILE A 547 24.36 16.43 23.78
C ILE A 547 24.23 15.81 25.18
N VAL A 548 23.03 15.80 25.73
CA VAL A 548 22.72 15.23 27.04
C VAL A 548 21.67 14.14 26.91
N VAL A 549 22.02 12.91 27.25
CA VAL A 549 21.10 11.76 27.31
C VAL A 549 21.02 11.36 28.78
N THR A 550 19.97 11.81 29.48
CA THR A 550 19.85 11.62 30.93
C THR A 550 18.50 11.06 31.39
N GLY A 551 18.53 10.19 32.41
CA GLY A 551 17.31 9.64 33.02
C GLY A 551 16.47 8.75 32.10
N ASN A 552 16.99 8.31 30.94
CA ASN A 552 16.21 7.54 29.97
C ASN A 552 16.17 6.05 30.34
N THR A 553 15.13 5.35 29.88
CA THR A 553 15.00 3.90 30.00
C THR A 553 15.04 3.25 28.61
N PHE A 554 16.04 2.41 28.34
CA PHE A 554 16.19 1.62 27.11
C PHE A 554 15.89 0.14 27.39
N ARG A 555 14.84 -0.42 26.76
CA ARG A 555 14.42 -1.84 26.90
C ARG A 555 14.37 -2.53 25.54
N ASP A 556 15.32 -3.42 25.27
CA ASP A 556 15.58 -3.93 23.93
C ASP A 556 15.70 -2.78 22.91
N ALA A 557 16.38 -1.70 23.29
CA ALA A 557 16.57 -0.49 22.50
C ALA A 557 18.06 -0.10 22.46
N LEU A 558 18.45 0.66 21.44
CA LEU A 558 19.86 0.95 21.13
C LEU A 558 20.13 2.46 21.14
N LEU A 559 21.13 2.89 21.88
CA LEU A 559 21.76 4.21 21.73
C LEU A 559 23.01 4.07 20.86
N SER A 560 23.10 4.80 19.76
CA SER A 560 24.21 4.70 18.83
C SER A 560 24.73 6.08 18.40
N PRO A 561 25.83 6.56 18.98
CA PRO A 561 26.59 7.66 18.41
C PRO A 561 27.49 7.18 17.27
N GLU A 562 27.43 7.83 16.11
CA GLU A 562 28.16 7.42 14.91
C GLU A 562 28.74 8.61 14.14
N GLY A 563 29.88 8.37 13.47
CA GLY A 563 30.53 9.35 12.59
C GLY A 563 31.39 10.39 13.30
N ASP A 564 31.85 11.38 12.53
CA ASP A 564 32.80 12.39 12.98
C ASP A 564 32.06 13.58 13.61
N PHE A 565 32.24 13.83 14.90
CA PHE A 565 31.65 14.99 15.58
C PHE A 565 32.54 16.24 15.41
N PRO A 566 31.93 17.42 15.26
CA PRO A 566 32.67 18.68 15.13
C PRO A 566 33.50 18.99 16.40
N PRO A 567 34.52 19.84 16.32
CA PRO A 567 35.25 20.34 17.50
C PRO A 567 34.30 20.97 18.53
N HIS A 568 34.74 21.05 19.80
CA HIS A 568 33.93 21.59 20.91
C HIS A 568 32.61 20.82 21.15
N THR A 569 32.64 19.48 21.02
CA THR A 569 31.50 18.59 21.27
C THR A 569 31.55 17.96 22.67
N ASN A 570 30.50 18.14 23.48
CA ASN A 570 30.34 17.48 24.77
C ASN A 570 29.12 16.54 24.76
N ILE A 571 29.34 15.23 24.86
CA ILE A 571 28.27 14.21 24.92
C ILE A 571 28.23 13.62 26.33
N THR A 572 27.15 13.86 27.06
CA THR A 572 26.93 13.31 28.40
C THR A 572 25.80 12.29 28.36
N ILE A 573 26.11 11.03 28.70
CA ILE A 573 25.15 9.94 28.83
C ILE A 573 25.12 9.54 30.30
N SER A 574 24.11 9.98 31.06
CA SER A 574 24.12 9.82 32.51
C SER A 574 22.78 9.41 33.14
N GLY A 575 22.80 8.54 34.15
CA GLY A 575 21.58 8.18 34.87
C GLY A 575 20.56 7.39 34.05
N ASN A 576 20.96 6.77 32.93
CA ASN A 576 20.06 5.97 32.09
C ASN A 576 20.02 4.52 32.56
N ARG A 577 18.91 3.82 32.28
CA ARG A 577 18.74 2.38 32.52
C ARG A 577 18.64 1.65 31.20
N PHE A 578 19.55 0.73 30.94
CA PHE A 578 19.53 -0.16 29.80
C PHE A 578 19.09 -1.57 30.23
N THR A 579 18.40 -2.27 29.34
CA THR A 579 18.03 -3.67 29.51
C THR A 579 17.96 -4.25 28.11
N VAL A 580 18.77 -5.25 27.80
CA VAL A 580 18.80 -5.88 26.48
C VAL A 580 18.71 -7.39 26.63
N THR A 581 17.70 -7.97 25.98
CA THR A 581 17.39 -9.41 26.06
C THR A 581 17.47 -10.08 24.68
N ARG A 582 17.56 -9.29 23.61
CA ARG A 582 17.66 -9.75 22.22
C ARG A 582 18.59 -8.87 21.38
N LEU A 583 18.98 -9.37 20.21
CA LEU A 583 19.67 -8.57 19.20
C LEU A 583 18.73 -7.48 18.66
N ILE A 584 19.27 -6.28 18.49
CA ILE A 584 18.59 -5.13 17.90
C ILE A 584 19.18 -4.94 16.50
N PRO A 585 18.51 -5.45 15.44
CA PRO A 585 19.07 -5.41 14.09
C PRO A 585 19.05 -3.99 13.53
N ARG A 586 20.21 -3.51 13.06
CA ARG A 586 20.34 -2.22 12.35
C ARG A 586 21.27 -2.38 11.15
N GLN A 587 20.82 -1.94 9.98
CA GLN A 587 21.65 -1.92 8.78
C GLN A 587 22.89 -1.05 9.01
N GLY A 588 24.08 -1.58 8.72
CA GLY A 588 25.37 -0.90 8.93
C GLY A 588 26.03 -1.16 10.29
N LEU A 589 25.40 -1.97 11.16
CA LEU A 589 25.97 -2.47 12.42
C LEU A 589 25.90 -4.01 12.45
N ASP A 590 27.03 -4.68 12.25
CA ASP A 590 27.14 -6.12 12.42
C ASP A 590 27.36 -6.44 13.91
N LEU A 591 26.26 -6.55 14.65
CA LEU A 591 26.27 -6.92 16.07
C LEU A 591 25.98 -8.41 16.25
N ASP A 592 26.98 -9.17 16.66
CA ASP A 592 26.85 -10.60 16.97
C ASP A 592 26.37 -10.88 18.41
N SER A 593 26.15 -9.83 19.21
CA SER A 593 25.74 -9.94 20.61
C SER A 593 24.79 -8.82 21.05
N PRO A 594 23.82 -9.09 21.95
CA PRO A 594 22.89 -8.09 22.45
C PRO A 594 23.64 -6.88 23.02
N SER A 595 23.42 -5.70 22.42
CA SER A 595 24.11 -4.46 22.76
C SER A 595 23.10 -3.33 22.90
N CYS A 596 23.24 -2.51 23.94
CA CYS A 596 22.35 -1.39 24.25
C CYS A 596 22.97 -0.02 23.98
N VAL A 597 24.30 0.04 23.87
CA VAL A 597 25.06 1.19 23.37
C VAL A 597 26.05 0.71 22.31
N ALA A 598 26.01 1.28 21.11
CA ALA A 598 26.94 0.94 20.02
C ALA A 598 27.56 2.21 19.42
N MET A 599 28.85 2.43 19.68
CA MET A 599 29.62 3.52 19.08
C MET A 599 30.33 3.01 17.83
N ASN A 600 29.88 3.44 16.66
CA ASN A 600 30.37 2.91 15.38
C ASN A 600 30.98 4.03 14.53
N GLY A 601 32.28 3.91 14.27
CA GLY A 601 33.04 4.94 13.56
C GLY A 601 32.97 6.33 14.23
N MET A 602 32.78 6.37 15.56
CA MET A 602 32.67 7.63 16.29
C MET A 602 34.04 8.29 16.44
N VAL A 603 34.17 9.52 15.95
CA VAL A 603 35.38 10.34 16.12
C VAL A 603 35.01 11.64 16.85
N ILE A 604 35.74 11.94 17.91
CA ILE A 604 35.68 13.22 18.64
C ILE A 604 37.01 13.94 18.45
N SER A 605 36.96 15.25 18.19
CA SER A 605 38.13 16.09 17.88
C SER A 605 38.27 17.24 18.88
N ASN A 606 39.37 17.99 18.83
CA ASN A 606 39.71 19.19 19.64
C ASN A 606 38.62 19.72 20.60
N ASP A 607 38.97 19.80 21.90
CA ASP A 607 38.12 20.37 22.96
C ASP A 607 36.73 19.68 23.11
N SER A 608 36.66 18.39 22.81
CA SER A 608 35.46 17.55 22.94
C SER A 608 35.59 16.52 24.07
N ALA A 609 34.46 16.09 24.62
CA ALA A 609 34.38 15.05 25.66
C ALA A 609 33.15 14.15 25.47
N VAL A 610 33.30 12.87 25.84
CA VAL A 610 32.19 11.92 25.95
C VAL A 610 32.23 11.34 27.36
N VAL A 611 31.15 11.50 28.12
CA VAL A 611 31.07 11.11 29.52
C VAL A 611 29.92 10.13 29.72
N LEU A 612 30.23 8.94 30.24
CA LEU A 612 29.24 7.95 30.67
C LEU A 612 29.30 7.84 32.19
N SER A 613 28.23 8.23 32.90
CA SER A 613 28.24 8.24 34.37
C SER A 613 26.88 7.84 34.97
N GLY A 614 26.89 6.99 36.01
CA GLY A 614 25.66 6.62 36.72
C GLY A 614 24.61 5.88 35.88
N ASN A 615 24.99 5.26 34.75
CA ASN A 615 24.09 4.40 33.98
C ASN A 615 24.01 2.99 34.59
N VAL A 616 22.86 2.35 34.45
CA VAL A 616 22.61 0.94 34.81
C VAL A 616 22.49 0.14 33.52
N PHE A 617 23.24 -0.95 33.38
CA PHE A 617 23.26 -1.81 32.19
C PHE A 617 22.59 -3.16 32.43
#